data_AF-A0A2A4XYP6-F1
#
_entry.id   AF-A0A2A4XYP6-F1
#
_cell.length_a   1.000
_cell.length_b   1.000
_cell.length_c   1.000
_cell.angle_alpha   90.00
_cell.angle_beta   90.00
_cell.angle_gamma   90.00
#
_symmetry.space_group_name_H-M   'P 1'
#
loop_
_entity.id
_entity.type
_entity.pdbx_description
1 polymer ?
#
loop_
_entity_poly.entity_id
_entity_poly.type
_entity_poly.pdbx_seq_one_letter_code
_entity_poly.pdbx_strand_id
1 'polypeptide(L)'
;MLTNQTAKEVNYSQTNITPIKEYINAHCPNAIDFDHLSRYTMDNDELEQEILQIFCNQCHDYVSILKTSLEDPENWKHATHALKGSSRGVGAWRIAAETQVAELMVGDALYTDRVSAIHAINFAVEEVVSFVKAKYAA
;
A
#
# COMPACT_ATOMS: atom_id res chain seq x y z
N MET A 1 -35.54 -33.06 -24.44
CA MET A 1 -34.44 -33.15 -25.41
C MET A 1 -33.54 -31.95 -25.19
N LEU A 2 -32.24 -32.20 -24.96
CA LEU A 2 -31.23 -31.24 -24.52
C LEU A 2 -30.89 -30.23 -25.63
N THR A 3 -30.87 -28.93 -25.33
CA THR A 3 -30.23 -27.92 -26.19
C THR A 3 -28.89 -27.53 -25.57
N ASN A 4 -27.81 -28.03 -26.17
CA ASN A 4 -26.45 -27.60 -25.91
C ASN A 4 -26.29 -26.11 -26.28
N GLN A 5 -25.87 -25.29 -25.32
CA GLN A 5 -25.29 -23.97 -25.59
C GLN A 5 -23.78 -24.07 -25.40
N THR A 6 -23.07 -23.80 -26.48
CA THR A 6 -21.62 -23.81 -26.68
C THR A 6 -20.95 -22.79 -25.77
N ALA A 7 -20.02 -23.25 -24.93
CA ALA A 7 -19.09 -22.38 -24.23
C ALA A 7 -18.23 -21.60 -25.24
N LYS A 8 -18.25 -20.26 -25.16
CA LYS A 8 -17.34 -19.41 -25.92
C LYS A 8 -15.94 -19.53 -25.34
N GLU A 9 -15.00 -20.04 -26.13
CA GLU A 9 -13.57 -19.98 -25.82
C GLU A 9 -13.09 -18.52 -25.83
N VAL A 10 -12.53 -18.07 -24.71
CA VAL A 10 -11.91 -16.75 -24.61
C VAL A 10 -10.47 -16.88 -25.10
N ASN A 11 -10.13 -16.19 -26.19
CA ASN A 11 -8.80 -16.21 -26.80
C ASN A 11 -7.89 -15.19 -26.08
N TYR A 12 -6.95 -15.70 -25.27
CA TYR A 12 -6.07 -14.90 -24.40
C TYR A 12 -4.87 -14.25 -25.13
N SER A 13 -4.73 -14.40 -26.45
CA SER A 13 -3.46 -14.10 -27.15
C SER A 13 -3.28 -12.64 -27.63
N GLN A 14 -4.11 -11.69 -27.18
CA GLN A 14 -4.09 -10.30 -27.67
C GLN A 14 -4.22 -9.24 -26.55
N THR A 15 -3.59 -9.45 -25.40
CA THR A 15 -3.36 -8.35 -24.45
C THR A 15 -2.07 -7.63 -24.83
N ASN A 16 -2.19 -6.36 -25.26
CA ASN A 16 -1.10 -5.41 -25.14
C ASN A 16 -0.81 -5.26 -23.64
N ILE A 17 0.12 -6.08 -23.12
CA ILE A 17 0.50 -6.04 -21.71
C ILE A 17 1.33 -4.76 -21.54
N THR A 18 0.71 -3.71 -21.00
CA THR A 18 1.43 -2.54 -20.51
C THR A 18 2.51 -3.02 -19.53
N PRO A 19 3.80 -2.63 -19.71
CA PRO A 19 4.84 -2.97 -18.76
C PRO A 19 4.42 -2.53 -17.36
N ILE A 20 4.61 -3.38 -16.34
CA ILE A 20 4.19 -3.11 -14.95
C ILE A 20 4.64 -1.71 -14.49
N LYS A 21 5.86 -1.29 -14.88
CA LYS A 21 6.40 0.05 -14.58
C LYS A 21 5.52 1.20 -15.08
N GLU A 22 4.94 1.05 -16.26
CA GLU A 22 4.14 2.08 -16.91
C GLU A 22 2.70 2.08 -16.39
N TYR A 23 2.18 0.91 -15.96
CA TYR A 23 0.91 0.82 -15.22
C TYR A 23 0.99 1.48 -13.85
N ILE A 24 2.06 1.24 -13.08
CA ILE A 24 2.29 1.84 -11.75
C ILE A 24 2.36 3.38 -11.86
N ASN A 25 3.12 3.89 -12.84
CA ASN A 25 3.25 5.33 -13.06
C ASN A 25 1.94 5.98 -13.56
N ALA A 26 1.15 5.30 -14.39
CA ALA A 26 -0.11 5.83 -14.91
C ALA A 26 -1.28 5.76 -13.92
N HIS A 27 -1.25 4.84 -12.95
CA HIS A 27 -2.36 4.64 -12.01
C HIS A 27 -2.14 5.29 -10.64
N CYS A 28 -0.91 5.69 -10.29
CA CYS A 28 -0.62 6.30 -8.99
C CYS A 28 0.31 7.53 -9.08
N PRO A 29 -0.06 8.57 -9.86
CA PRO A 29 0.74 9.80 -9.93
C PRO A 29 0.90 10.53 -8.58
N ASN A 30 0.14 10.13 -7.55
CA ASN A 30 0.08 10.75 -6.22
C ASN A 30 0.31 9.74 -5.08
N ALA A 31 1.22 8.76 -5.25
CA ALA A 31 1.55 7.82 -4.18
C ALA A 31 2.08 8.54 -2.91
N ILE A 32 2.76 9.67 -3.11
CA ILE A 32 3.19 10.60 -2.07
C ILE A 32 2.70 12.00 -2.44
N ASP A 33 2.12 12.70 -1.47
CA ASP A 33 1.80 14.13 -1.56
C ASP A 33 3.02 14.97 -1.19
N PHE A 34 3.77 15.41 -2.20
CA PHE A 34 4.96 16.26 -2.00
C PHE A 34 4.62 17.66 -1.54
N ASP A 35 3.46 18.22 -1.91
CA ASP A 35 3.03 19.53 -1.40
C ASP A 35 2.76 19.47 0.12
N HIS A 36 2.38 18.30 0.64
CA HIS A 36 2.31 18.04 2.07
C HIS A 36 3.70 17.89 2.69
N LEU A 37 4.54 17.04 2.09
CA LEU A 37 5.88 16.73 2.61
C LEU A 37 6.78 17.98 2.64
N SER A 38 6.74 18.80 1.59
CA SER A 38 7.61 19.96 1.41
C SER A 38 7.41 21.05 2.46
N ARG A 39 6.21 21.11 3.05
CA ARG A 39 5.89 22.02 4.18
C ARG A 39 6.74 21.72 5.42
N TYR A 40 7.23 20.50 5.56
CA TYR A 40 8.03 20.05 6.70
C TYR A 40 9.52 19.91 6.35
N THR A 41 9.87 19.83 5.06
CA THR A 41 11.26 19.73 4.58
C THR A 41 11.82 21.04 4.04
N MET A 42 11.01 22.10 3.94
CA MET A 42 11.38 23.39 3.36
C MET A 42 11.91 23.25 1.92
N ASP A 43 11.22 22.43 1.12
CA ASP A 43 11.56 22.12 -0.28
C ASP A 43 12.97 21.52 -0.46
N ASN A 44 13.51 20.85 0.57
CA ASN A 44 14.81 20.17 0.49
C ASN A 44 14.66 18.74 -0.03
N ASP A 45 14.97 18.54 -1.32
CA ASP A 45 14.90 17.25 -2.01
C ASP A 45 15.73 16.12 -1.34
N GLU A 46 16.93 16.42 -0.83
CA GLU A 46 17.77 15.42 -0.16
C GLU A 46 17.14 14.94 1.15
N LEU A 47 16.55 15.87 1.91
CA LEU A 47 15.84 15.55 3.15
C LEU A 47 14.54 14.79 2.88
N GLU A 48 13.80 15.15 1.82
CA GLU A 48 12.62 14.39 1.39
C GLU A 48 12.98 12.95 1.05
N GLN A 49 14.08 12.74 0.30
CA GLN A 49 14.58 11.42 -0.02
C GLN A 49 14.92 10.61 1.23
N GLU A 50 15.65 11.21 2.19
CA GLU A 50 16.02 10.54 3.43
C GLU A 50 14.78 10.11 4.24
N ILE A 51 13.83 11.02 4.43
CA ILE A 51 12.58 10.74 5.14
C ILE A 51 11.80 9.62 4.46
N LEU A 52 11.63 9.68 3.14
CA LEU A 52 10.89 8.68 2.39
C LEU A 52 11.58 7.31 2.41
N GLN A 53 12.91 7.28 2.39
CA GLN A 53 13.66 6.02 2.47
C GLN A 53 13.51 5.36 3.85
N ILE A 54 13.54 6.15 4.93
CA ILE A 54 13.26 5.67 6.30
C ILE A 54 11.83 5.14 6.39
N PHE A 55 10.86 5.91 5.87
CA PHE A 55 9.45 5.53 5.87
C PHE A 55 9.20 4.21 5.13
N CYS A 56 9.78 4.03 3.94
CA CYS A 56 9.67 2.79 3.18
C CYS A 56 10.15 1.56 3.97
N ASN A 57 11.25 1.69 4.72
CA ASN A 57 11.75 0.60 5.58
C ASN A 57 10.77 0.31 6.72
N GLN A 58 10.29 1.35 7.41
CA GLN A 58 9.30 1.22 8.49
C GLN A 58 8.00 0.56 8.01
N CYS A 59 7.54 0.86 6.80
CA CYS A 59 6.36 0.23 6.21
C CYS A 59 6.49 -1.30 6.13
N HIS A 60 7.64 -1.82 5.67
CA HIS A 60 7.87 -3.26 5.61
C HIS A 60 7.92 -3.92 7.00
N ASP A 61 8.51 -3.23 7.98
CA ASP A 61 8.56 -3.69 9.36
C ASP A 61 7.13 -3.79 9.94
N TYR A 62 6.31 -2.76 9.76
CA TYR A 62 4.93 -2.77 10.23
C TYR A 62 4.07 -3.81 9.51
N VAL A 63 4.22 -4.01 8.20
CA VAL A 63 3.54 -5.09 7.49
C VAL A 63 3.92 -6.46 8.07
N SER A 64 5.18 -6.66 8.44
CA SER A 64 5.64 -7.89 9.08
C SER A 64 5.02 -8.08 10.47
N ILE A 65 4.94 -7.00 11.26
CA ILE A 65 4.25 -7.01 12.56
C ILE A 65 2.76 -7.33 12.40
N LEU A 66 2.08 -6.75 11.41
CA LEU A 66 0.66 -7.03 11.16
C LEU A 66 0.42 -8.52 10.85
N LYS A 67 1.31 -9.14 10.06
CA LYS A 67 1.24 -10.58 9.74
C LYS A 67 1.36 -11.47 10.97
N THR A 68 2.16 -11.08 11.96
CA THR A 68 2.32 -11.83 13.21
C THR A 68 1.27 -11.48 14.28
N SER A 69 0.47 -10.42 14.05
CA SER A 69 -0.53 -9.91 15.00
C SER A 69 -1.96 -10.28 14.63
N LEU A 70 -2.17 -11.23 13.72
CA LEU A 70 -3.51 -11.63 13.24
C LEU A 70 -4.45 -12.06 14.37
N GLU A 71 -3.92 -12.63 15.45
CA GLU A 71 -4.65 -13.10 16.64
C GLU A 71 -4.35 -12.25 17.89
N ASP A 72 -3.59 -11.18 17.75
CA ASP A 72 -3.23 -10.26 18.84
C ASP A 72 -3.87 -8.88 18.59
N PRO A 73 -5.06 -8.61 19.17
CA PRO A 73 -5.79 -7.36 18.94
C PRO A 73 -5.02 -6.11 19.39
N GLU A 74 -4.23 -6.20 20.44
CA GLU A 74 -3.49 -5.05 20.98
C GLU A 74 -2.31 -4.71 20.08
N ASN A 75 -1.54 -5.70 19.65
CA ASN A 75 -0.43 -5.46 18.73
C ASN A 75 -0.92 -5.07 17.33
N TRP A 76 -2.04 -5.64 16.86
CA TRP A 76 -2.70 -5.23 15.62
C TRP A 76 -3.09 -3.75 15.66
N LYS A 77 -3.74 -3.31 16.74
CA LYS A 77 -4.16 -1.92 16.93
C LYS A 77 -2.96 -0.98 17.01
N HIS A 78 -1.91 -1.34 17.75
CA HIS A 78 -0.69 -0.53 17.82
C HIS A 78 0.00 -0.39 16.47
N ALA A 79 0.17 -1.48 15.73
CA ALA A 79 0.83 -1.47 14.43
C ALA A 79 0.04 -0.65 13.38
N THR A 80 -1.27 -0.84 13.31
CA THR A 80 -2.14 -0.06 12.41
C THR A 80 -2.16 1.43 12.79
N HIS A 81 -2.22 1.76 14.09
CA HIS A 81 -2.17 3.15 14.57
C HIS A 81 -0.86 3.84 14.21
N ALA A 82 0.27 3.18 14.45
CA ALA A 82 1.59 3.72 14.19
C ALA A 82 1.81 3.94 12.69
N LEU A 83 1.49 2.93 11.86
CA LEU A 83 1.63 3.03 10.40
C LEU A 83 0.70 4.10 9.82
N LYS A 84 -0.51 4.27 10.35
CA LYS A 84 -1.42 5.36 9.98
C LYS A 84 -0.79 6.72 10.27
N GLY A 85 -0.21 6.90 11.46
CA GLY A 85 0.42 8.15 11.88
C GLY A 85 1.61 8.53 11.00
N SER A 86 2.54 7.60 10.79
CA SER A 86 3.71 7.83 9.94
C SER A 86 3.31 8.12 8.49
N SER A 87 2.34 7.39 7.94
CA SER A 87 1.85 7.58 6.57
C SER A 87 1.25 8.96 6.37
N ARG A 88 0.50 9.48 7.35
CA ARG A 88 -0.02 10.85 7.28
C ARG A 88 1.08 11.90 7.31
N GLY A 89 2.12 11.69 8.10
CA GLY A 89 3.24 12.65 8.22
C GLY A 89 4.04 12.83 6.92
N VAL A 90 4.07 11.81 6.07
CA VAL A 90 4.80 11.86 4.78
C VAL A 90 3.88 12.05 3.57
N GLY A 91 2.57 12.23 3.77
CA GLY A 91 1.61 12.39 2.67
C GLY A 91 1.26 11.08 1.93
N ALA A 92 1.51 9.91 2.51
CA ALA A 92 1.13 8.60 1.96
C ALA A 92 -0.34 8.28 2.27
N TRP A 93 -1.26 9.05 1.68
CA TRP A 93 -2.68 9.06 2.08
C TRP A 93 -3.39 7.73 1.91
N ARG A 94 -3.04 6.95 0.88
CA ARG A 94 -3.63 5.63 0.66
C ARG A 94 -3.30 4.67 1.80
N ILE A 95 -2.02 4.58 2.21
CA ILE A 95 -1.62 3.73 3.34
C ILE A 95 -2.33 4.18 4.62
N ALA A 96 -2.44 5.49 4.86
CA ALA A 96 -3.17 6.03 6.00
C ALA A 96 -4.66 5.66 6.00
N ALA A 97 -5.30 5.61 4.83
CA ALA A 97 -6.70 5.21 4.70
C ALA A 97 -6.90 3.71 4.97
N GLU A 98 -6.08 2.85 4.36
CA GLU A 98 -6.17 1.39 4.54
C GLU A 98 -5.90 1.00 6.01
N THR A 99 -4.89 1.63 6.63
CA THR A 99 -4.58 1.39 8.05
C THR A 99 -5.65 1.92 9.00
N GLN A 100 -6.33 3.02 8.65
CA GLN A 100 -7.47 3.51 9.43
C GLN A 100 -8.64 2.52 9.40
N VAL A 101 -8.92 1.88 8.27
CA VAL A 101 -9.94 0.82 8.19
C VAL A 101 -9.50 -0.40 9.01
N ALA A 102 -8.23 -0.81 8.86
CA ALA A 102 -7.66 -1.94 9.58
C ALA A 102 -7.66 -1.75 11.11
N GLU A 103 -7.39 -0.54 11.61
CA GLU A 103 -7.37 -0.22 13.05
C GLU A 103 -8.73 -0.44 13.73
N LEU A 104 -9.83 -0.37 12.98
CA LEU A 104 -11.19 -0.63 13.48
C LEU A 104 -11.51 -2.12 13.57
N MET A 105 -10.65 -3.02 13.05
CA MET A 105 -10.84 -4.47 13.07
C MET A 105 -10.51 -5.07 14.43
N VAL A 106 -11.35 -4.77 15.43
CA VAL A 106 -11.24 -5.24 16.81
C VAL A 106 -12.30 -6.30 17.10
N GLY A 107 -11.88 -7.47 17.59
CA GLY A 107 -12.78 -8.59 17.95
C GLY A 107 -12.26 -9.96 17.53
N ASP A 108 -12.89 -11.03 18.04
CA ASP A 108 -12.37 -12.40 18.01
C ASP A 108 -12.62 -13.17 16.69
N ALA A 109 -13.32 -12.57 15.72
CA ALA A 109 -13.72 -13.22 14.47
C ALA A 109 -13.32 -12.43 13.20
N LEU A 110 -12.12 -11.85 13.18
CA LEU A 110 -11.67 -10.95 12.11
C LEU A 110 -10.43 -11.44 11.37
N TYR A 111 -10.03 -12.70 11.53
CA TYR A 111 -8.79 -13.21 10.91
C TYR A 111 -8.76 -12.98 9.39
N THR A 112 -9.83 -13.37 8.69
CA THR A 112 -9.92 -13.19 7.22
C THR A 112 -9.91 -11.72 6.83
N ASP A 113 -10.63 -10.86 7.56
CA ASP A 113 -10.67 -9.42 7.30
C ASP A 113 -9.30 -8.78 7.51
N ARG A 114 -8.57 -9.18 8.55
CA ARG A 114 -7.20 -8.74 8.84
C ARG A 114 -6.23 -9.20 7.75
N VAL A 115 -6.36 -10.43 7.24
CA VAL A 115 -5.56 -10.90 6.10
C VAL A 115 -5.84 -10.06 4.85
N SER A 116 -7.11 -9.76 4.55
CA SER A 116 -7.47 -8.88 3.44
C SER A 116 -6.92 -7.45 3.62
N ALA A 117 -6.98 -6.90 4.84
CA ALA A 117 -6.40 -5.61 5.16
C ALA A 117 -4.88 -5.60 4.99
N ILE A 118 -4.17 -6.65 5.41
CA ILE A 118 -2.72 -6.78 5.17
C ILE A 118 -2.42 -6.74 3.67
N HIS A 119 -3.18 -7.43 2.83
CA HIS A 119 -2.96 -7.39 1.38
C HIS A 119 -3.18 -5.99 0.81
N ALA A 120 -4.24 -5.29 1.24
CA ALA A 120 -4.52 -3.92 0.80
C ALA A 120 -3.41 -2.94 1.24
N ILE A 121 -3.00 -3.02 2.51
CA ILE A 121 -1.90 -2.21 3.06
C ILE A 121 -0.59 -2.53 2.32
N ASN A 122 -0.24 -3.80 2.16
CA ASN A 122 1.00 -4.20 1.48
C ASN A 122 1.01 -3.71 0.03
N PHE A 123 -0.12 -3.79 -0.68
CA PHE A 123 -0.21 -3.27 -2.04
C PHE A 123 0.05 -1.75 -2.10
N ALA A 124 -0.56 -0.98 -1.19
CA ALA A 124 -0.31 0.46 -1.09
C ALA A 124 1.15 0.79 -0.70
N VAL A 125 1.77 -0.02 0.17
CA VAL A 125 3.19 0.09 0.52
C VAL A 125 4.08 -0.14 -0.69
N GLU A 126 3.86 -1.23 -1.45
CA GLU A 126 4.68 -1.54 -2.62
C GLU A 126 4.55 -0.49 -3.73
N GLU A 127 3.39 0.16 -3.86
CA GLU A 127 3.22 1.31 -4.75
C GLU A 127 4.10 2.49 -4.34
N VAL A 128 4.07 2.87 -3.05
CA VAL A 128 4.92 3.95 -2.54
C VAL A 128 6.40 3.61 -2.69
N VAL A 129 6.81 2.39 -2.32
CA VAL A 129 8.20 1.94 -2.44
C VAL A 129 8.66 1.98 -3.90
N SER A 130 7.83 1.48 -4.81
CA SER A 130 8.13 1.50 -6.25
C SER A 130 8.24 2.94 -6.79
N PHE A 131 7.33 3.82 -6.35
CA PHE A 131 7.32 5.23 -6.73
C PHE A 131 8.56 5.96 -6.22
N VAL A 132 8.90 5.84 -4.92
CA VAL A 132 10.08 6.47 -4.30
C VAL A 132 11.35 5.97 -4.99
N LYS A 133 11.46 4.66 -5.21
CA LYS A 133 12.60 4.07 -5.93
C LYS A 133 12.71 4.62 -7.35
N ALA A 134 11.60 4.79 -8.07
CA ALA A 134 11.62 5.33 -9.43
C ALA A 134 12.00 6.82 -9.45
N LYS A 135 11.53 7.62 -8.48
CA LYS A 135 11.83 9.06 -8.37
C LYS A 135 13.31 9.33 -8.07
N TYR A 136 13.92 8.52 -7.22
CA TYR A 136 15.31 8.70 -6.76
C TYR A 136 16.29 7.68 -7.34
N ALA A 137 15.91 6.98 -8.42
CA ALA A 137 16.84 6.16 -9.20
C ALA A 137 17.77 7.08 -10.02
N ALA A 138 18.98 7.31 -9.50
CA ALA A 138 20.09 7.94 -10.23
C ALA A 138 20.75 6.95 -11.21
#